data_AF-A0A2S2Q4V4-F1
#
_entry.id   AF-A0A2S2Q4V4-F1
#
_cell.length_a   1.000
_cell.length_b   1.000
_cell.length_c   1.000
_cell.angle_alpha   90.00
_cell.angle_beta   90.00
_cell.angle_gamma   90.00
#
_symmetry.space_group_name_H-M   'P 1'
#
loop_
_entity.id
_entity.type
_entity.pdbx_description
1 polymer ?
#
loop_
_entity_poly.entity_id
_entity_poly.type
_entity_poly.pdbx_seq_one_letter_code
_entity_poly.pdbx_strand_id
1 'polypeptide(L)'
;MSVCYNGLQARIININSLEFYIPCAAHSLNLVGTHAVECCNEAATFFGLMQNVYVFFSSISHKWDILNNMGSKSRTLKALSNTKWSSRDFACLSLNENWSAVVATLTYIMDDHTENNITRNEAKGLINKMSSLETTIMSVVWGFLLSRLNTTSKKLQNVDIDCLDVLQLYDSLIRLIKHTCENFDDYETEALAKITK
;
A
#
# COMPACT_ATOMS: atom_id res chain seq x y z
N MET A 1 25.97 2.41 1.20
CA MET A 1 27.35 2.48 0.66
C MET A 1 27.65 1.48 -0.49
N SER A 2 26.77 0.53 -0.86
CA SER A 2 27.07 -0.46 -1.91
C SER A 2 26.64 -0.09 -3.35
N VAL A 3 25.85 0.98 -3.54
CA VAL A 3 25.23 1.26 -4.86
C VAL A 3 26.21 1.94 -5.83
N CYS A 4 27.15 2.76 -5.32
CA CYS A 4 28.02 3.60 -6.15
C CYS A 4 29.06 2.81 -6.97
N TYR A 5 29.60 1.71 -6.43
CA TYR A 5 30.71 0.98 -7.06
C TYR A 5 30.30 -0.33 -7.75
N ASN A 6 29.13 -0.90 -7.41
CA ASN A 6 28.68 -2.21 -7.92
C ASN A 6 27.31 -2.17 -8.63
N GLY A 7 26.70 -0.99 -8.77
CA GLY A 7 25.42 -0.82 -9.46
C GLY A 7 25.51 -1.08 -10.96
N LEU A 8 24.34 -1.26 -11.61
CA LEU A 8 24.24 -1.52 -13.05
C LEU A 8 24.97 -0.45 -13.89
N GLN A 9 24.79 0.83 -13.53
CA GLN A 9 25.49 1.94 -14.17
C GLN A 9 27.02 1.78 -14.13
N ALA A 10 27.59 1.49 -12.96
CA ALA A 10 29.03 1.32 -12.80
C ALA A 10 29.55 0.14 -13.65
N ARG A 11 28.79 -0.96 -13.75
CA ARG A 11 29.13 -2.11 -14.58
C ARG A 11 29.12 -1.77 -16.08
N ILE A 12 28.13 -1.01 -16.55
CA ILE A 12 28.04 -0.56 -17.95
C ILE A 12 29.23 0.34 -18.29
N ILE A 13 29.53 1.33 -17.43
CA ILE A 13 30.66 2.24 -17.63
C ILE A 13 32.00 1.52 -17.60
N ASN A 14 32.16 0.49 -16.76
CA ASN A 14 33.38 -0.33 -16.72
C ASN A 14 33.60 -1.15 -18.00
N ILE A 15 32.53 -1.50 -18.72
CA ILE A 15 32.62 -2.21 -20.01
C ILE A 15 32.89 -1.20 -21.13
N ASN A 16 32.21 -0.05 -21.12
CA ASN A 16 32.40 1.02 -22.09
C ASN A 16 32.19 2.40 -21.42
N SER A 17 33.29 3.16 -21.27
CA SER A 17 33.24 4.48 -20.64
C SER A 17 32.54 5.55 -21.48
N LEU A 18 32.25 5.27 -22.75
CA LEU A 18 31.53 6.18 -23.66
C LEU A 18 30.02 5.93 -23.67
N GLU A 19 29.53 4.89 -22.99
CA GLU A 19 28.11 4.53 -22.97
C GLU A 19 27.31 5.47 -22.08
N PHE A 20 26.13 5.90 -22.56
CA PHE A 20 25.19 6.66 -21.75
C PHE A 20 24.26 5.72 -20.99
N TYR A 21 24.16 5.92 -19.68
CA TYR A 21 23.21 5.20 -18.83
C TYR A 21 22.03 6.10 -18.47
N ILE A 22 20.82 5.68 -18.84
CA ILE A 22 19.58 6.35 -18.46
C ILE A 22 18.85 5.46 -17.43
N PRO A 23 18.62 5.94 -16.20
CA PRO A 23 17.87 5.19 -15.20
C PRO A 23 16.42 4.92 -15.66
N CYS A 24 15.91 3.73 -15.35
CA CYS A 24 14.51 3.40 -15.62
C CYS A 24 13.56 4.28 -14.80
N ALA A 25 12.73 5.08 -15.48
CA ALA A 25 11.79 6.00 -14.85
C ALA A 25 10.77 5.28 -13.93
N ALA A 26 10.29 4.10 -14.34
CA ALA A 26 9.39 3.28 -13.51
C ALA A 26 10.08 2.78 -12.22
N HIS A 27 11.36 2.40 -12.32
CA HIS A 27 12.15 1.98 -11.17
C HIS A 27 12.39 3.15 -10.21
N SER A 28 12.77 4.31 -10.74
CA SER A 28 12.95 5.54 -9.95
C SER A 28 11.66 5.92 -9.21
N LEU A 29 10.50 5.85 -9.87
CA LEU A 29 9.22 6.13 -9.23
C LEU A 29 8.91 5.16 -8.08
N ASN A 30 9.18 3.87 -8.27
CA ASN A 30 8.98 2.86 -7.22
C ASN A 30 9.91 3.09 -6.01
N LEU A 31 11.14 3.56 -6.22
CA LEU A 31 12.07 3.93 -5.15
C LEU A 31 11.56 5.15 -4.37
N VAL A 32 11.05 6.17 -5.06
CA VAL A 32 10.45 7.35 -4.42
C VAL A 32 9.29 6.93 -3.51
N GLY A 33 8.38 6.07 -4.00
CA GLY A 33 7.28 5.56 -3.17
C GLY A 33 7.78 4.82 -1.93
N THR A 34 8.77 3.94 -2.11
CA THR A 34 9.38 3.16 -1.01
C THR A 34 9.93 4.08 0.07
N HIS A 35 10.77 5.05 -0.33
CA HIS A 35 11.36 5.99 0.61
C HIS A 35 10.34 6.92 1.25
N ALA A 36 9.28 7.33 0.53
CA ALA A 36 8.23 8.18 1.07
C ALA A 36 7.48 7.51 2.24
N VAL A 37 7.30 6.19 2.19
CA VAL A 37 6.73 5.43 3.32
C VAL A 37 7.74 5.24 4.43
N GLU A 38 8.99 4.87 4.10
CA GLU A 38 10.02 4.60 5.10
C GLU A 38 10.43 5.85 5.89
N CYS A 39 10.32 7.04 5.29
CA CYS A 39 10.64 8.30 5.98
C CYS A 39 9.49 8.88 6.81
N CYS A 40 8.28 8.29 6.74
CA CYS A 40 7.11 8.73 7.48
C CYS A 40 6.67 7.62 8.45
N ASN A 41 6.79 7.88 9.75
CA ASN A 41 6.53 6.87 10.78
C ASN A 41 5.06 6.42 10.79
N GLU A 42 4.13 7.33 10.54
CA GLU A 42 2.70 7.07 10.47
C GLU A 42 2.36 6.18 9.28
N ALA A 43 2.96 6.46 8.11
CA ALA A 43 2.82 5.61 6.93
C ALA A 43 3.43 4.22 7.16
N ALA A 44 4.65 4.14 7.70
CA ALA A 44 5.28 2.86 8.04
C ALA A 44 4.44 2.04 9.04
N THR A 45 3.86 2.70 10.05
CA THR A 45 2.95 2.09 11.02
C THR A 45 1.68 1.56 10.36
N PHE A 46 1.08 2.34 9.46
CA PHE A 46 -0.09 1.94 8.69
C PHE A 46 0.18 0.69 7.84
N PHE A 47 1.25 0.66 7.05
CA PHE A 47 1.60 -0.52 6.25
C PHE A 47 1.96 -1.72 7.14
N GLY A 48 2.59 -1.50 8.29
CA GLY A 48 2.80 -2.55 9.29
C GLY A 48 1.50 -3.13 9.82
N LEU A 49 0.50 -2.30 10.10
CA LEU A 49 -0.84 -2.74 10.50
C LEU A 49 -1.50 -3.57 9.39
N MET A 50 -1.45 -3.12 8.14
CA MET A 50 -1.99 -3.88 7.01
C MET A 50 -1.39 -5.29 6.93
N GLN A 51 -0.07 -5.40 7.11
CA GLN A 51 0.61 -6.69 7.11
C GLN A 51 0.16 -7.56 8.28
N ASN A 52 -0.02 -6.99 9.48
CA ASN A 52 -0.50 -7.72 10.65
C ASN A 52 -1.93 -8.25 10.44
N VAL A 53 -2.82 -7.45 9.84
CA VAL A 53 -4.18 -7.90 9.48
C VAL A 53 -4.10 -9.09 8.51
N TYR A 54 -3.27 -9.00 7.47
CA TYR A 54 -3.08 -10.11 6.54
C TYR A 54 -2.54 -11.38 7.25
N VAL A 55 -1.52 -11.25 8.11
CA VAL A 55 -0.93 -12.38 8.85
C VAL A 55 -1.97 -13.00 9.77
N PHE A 56 -2.77 -12.20 10.48
CA PHE A 56 -3.82 -12.68 11.35
C PHE A 56 -4.81 -13.60 10.62
N PHE A 57 -5.32 -13.18 9.47
CA PHE A 57 -6.25 -13.99 8.68
C PHE A 57 -5.59 -15.17 7.98
N SER A 58 -4.38 -15.01 7.46
CA SER A 58 -3.67 -16.08 6.74
C SER A 58 -3.10 -17.18 7.65
N SER A 59 -2.98 -16.90 8.95
CA SER A 59 -2.48 -17.88 9.92
C SER A 59 -3.42 -19.07 10.15
N ILE A 60 -4.73 -18.92 9.89
CA ILE A 60 -5.74 -19.96 10.14
C ILE A 60 -6.75 -20.00 8.99
N SER A 61 -6.93 -21.17 8.38
CA SER A 61 -7.86 -21.38 7.26
C SER A 61 -9.30 -20.95 7.59
N HIS A 62 -9.80 -21.31 8.78
CA HIS A 62 -11.13 -20.91 9.24
C HIS A 62 -11.34 -19.39 9.26
N LYS A 63 -10.35 -18.62 9.72
CA LYS A 63 -10.42 -17.14 9.73
C LYS A 63 -10.49 -16.58 8.31
N TRP A 64 -9.72 -17.17 7.40
CA TRP A 64 -9.72 -16.80 5.99
C TRP A 64 -11.07 -17.10 5.33
N ASP A 65 -11.68 -18.24 5.66
CA ASP A 65 -12.99 -18.63 5.13
C ASP A 65 -14.11 -17.72 5.64
N ILE A 66 -14.11 -17.37 6.93
CA ILE A 66 -15.09 -16.40 7.47
C ILE A 66 -14.94 -15.05 6.75
N LEU A 67 -13.72 -14.56 6.58
CA LEU A 67 -13.47 -13.30 5.87
C LEU A 67 -13.96 -13.37 4.42
N ASN A 68 -13.70 -14.47 3.71
CA ASN A 68 -14.18 -14.63 2.32
C ASN A 68 -15.70 -14.75 2.23
N ASN A 69 -16.37 -15.26 3.27
CA ASN A 69 -17.82 -15.34 3.34
C ASN A 69 -18.46 -13.97 3.62
N MET A 70 -17.80 -13.11 4.41
CA MET A 70 -18.29 -11.76 4.76
C MET A 70 -17.84 -10.67 3.79
N GLY A 71 -16.74 -10.90 3.06
CA GLY A 71 -16.09 -9.93 2.19
C GLY A 71 -16.55 -9.96 0.73
N SER A 72 -15.91 -9.10 -0.07
CA SER A 72 -16.10 -9.06 -1.52
C SER A 72 -15.42 -10.26 -2.17
N LYS A 73 -16.19 -11.05 -2.93
CA LYS A 73 -15.67 -12.18 -3.72
C LYS A 73 -14.68 -11.77 -4.81
N SER A 74 -14.56 -10.48 -5.10
CA SER A 74 -13.75 -9.96 -6.21
C SER A 74 -12.26 -9.81 -5.85
N ARG A 75 -11.92 -9.43 -4.61
CA ARG A 75 -10.53 -9.14 -4.21
C ARG A 75 -10.23 -9.56 -2.77
N THR A 76 -9.46 -10.63 -2.60
CA THR A 76 -8.98 -11.11 -1.28
C THR A 76 -7.79 -10.31 -0.77
N LEU A 77 -7.64 -10.18 0.55
CA LEU A 77 -6.48 -9.54 1.18
C LEU A 77 -5.15 -10.09 0.63
N LYS A 78 -4.12 -9.24 0.59
CA LYS A 78 -2.79 -9.62 0.11
C LYS A 78 -1.70 -9.19 1.08
N ALA A 79 -0.66 -10.02 1.15
CA ALA A 79 0.60 -9.66 1.79
C ALA A 79 1.24 -8.46 1.09
N LEU A 80 1.97 -7.65 1.85
CA LEU A 80 2.88 -6.68 1.30
C LEU A 80 4.12 -7.40 0.73
N SER A 81 4.56 -7.01 -0.46
CA SER A 81 5.84 -7.44 -1.00
C SER A 81 6.92 -6.43 -0.65
N ASN A 82 8.02 -6.91 -0.07
CA ASN A 82 9.20 -6.09 0.19
C ASN A 82 9.86 -5.63 -1.11
N THR A 83 9.76 -6.41 -2.18
CA THR A 83 10.50 -6.18 -3.45
C THR A 83 9.70 -5.45 -4.53
N LYS A 84 8.36 -5.41 -4.43
CA LYS A 84 7.50 -4.86 -5.49
C LYS A 84 6.58 -3.79 -4.92
N TRP A 85 6.94 -2.53 -5.10
CA TRP A 85 6.11 -1.39 -4.70
C TRP A 85 4.66 -1.49 -5.22
N SER A 86 4.47 -1.97 -6.45
CA SER A 86 3.14 -2.19 -7.05
C SER A 86 2.24 -3.15 -6.27
N SER A 87 2.77 -4.02 -5.40
CA SER A 87 1.94 -4.90 -4.57
C SER A 87 1.21 -4.13 -3.48
N ARG A 88 1.74 -2.98 -3.04
CA ARG A 88 1.13 -2.16 -1.99
C ARG A 88 -0.18 -1.54 -2.48
N ASP A 89 -0.23 -1.14 -3.75
CA ASP A 89 -1.47 -0.67 -4.39
C ASP A 89 -2.58 -1.73 -4.28
N PHE A 90 -2.30 -2.95 -4.74
CA PHE A 90 -3.28 -4.02 -4.68
C PHE A 90 -3.68 -4.38 -3.24
N ALA A 91 -2.72 -4.41 -2.30
CA ALA A 91 -3.00 -4.69 -0.90
C ALA A 91 -3.89 -3.60 -0.26
N CYS A 92 -3.61 -2.32 -0.55
CA CYS A 92 -4.37 -1.19 0.00
C CYS A 92 -5.78 -1.16 -0.58
N LEU A 93 -5.90 -1.37 -1.89
CA LEU A 93 -7.19 -1.47 -2.59
C LEU A 93 -8.03 -2.63 -2.05
N SER A 94 -7.45 -3.82 -1.90
CA SER A 94 -8.15 -4.97 -1.35
C SER A 94 -8.56 -4.77 0.11
N LEU A 95 -7.72 -4.17 0.95
CA LEU A 95 -8.08 -3.85 2.32
C LEU A 95 -9.24 -2.84 2.37
N ASN A 96 -9.18 -1.79 1.56
CA ASN A 96 -10.21 -0.76 1.51
C ASN A 96 -11.57 -1.30 1.08
N GLU A 97 -11.59 -2.20 0.10
CA GLU A 97 -12.82 -2.83 -0.39
C GLU A 97 -13.43 -3.84 0.59
N ASN A 98 -12.61 -4.43 1.45
CA ASN A 98 -13.05 -5.38 2.46
C ASN A 98 -13.04 -4.79 3.87
N TRP A 99 -12.96 -3.47 4.02
CA TRP A 99 -12.76 -2.82 5.31
C TRP A 99 -13.80 -3.24 6.35
N SER A 100 -15.08 -3.12 6.01
CA SER A 100 -16.19 -3.51 6.89
C SER A 100 -16.21 -5.01 7.17
N ALA A 101 -15.92 -5.85 6.18
CA ALA A 101 -15.85 -7.30 6.36
C ALA A 101 -14.70 -7.72 7.28
N VAL A 102 -13.55 -7.06 7.17
CA VAL A 102 -12.42 -7.27 8.08
C VAL A 102 -12.81 -6.89 9.50
N VAL A 103 -13.36 -5.70 9.72
CA VAL A 103 -13.81 -5.26 11.05
C VAL A 103 -14.86 -6.22 11.61
N ALA A 104 -15.88 -6.58 10.83
CA ALA A 104 -16.92 -7.51 11.26
C ALA A 104 -16.37 -8.89 11.62
N THR A 105 -15.43 -9.42 10.83
CA THR A 105 -14.81 -10.73 11.10
C THR A 105 -13.94 -10.68 12.36
N LEU A 106 -13.18 -9.60 12.56
CA LEU A 106 -12.39 -9.42 13.77
C LEU A 106 -13.30 -9.32 15.00
N THR A 107 -14.42 -8.61 14.91
CA THR A 107 -15.41 -8.51 16.00
C THR A 107 -16.01 -9.88 16.31
N TYR A 108 -16.39 -10.65 15.29
CA TYR A 108 -16.87 -12.03 15.47
C TYR A 108 -15.84 -12.89 16.23
N ILE A 109 -14.57 -12.86 15.81
CA ILE A 109 -13.49 -13.63 16.46
C ILE A 109 -13.24 -13.14 17.89
N MET A 110 -13.33 -11.83 18.15
CA MET A 110 -13.17 -11.26 19.49
C MET A 110 -14.24 -11.79 20.46
N ASP A 111 -15.47 -11.93 19.99
CA ASP A 111 -16.61 -12.36 20.80
C ASP A 111 -16.80 -13.90 20.85
N ASP A 112 -16.10 -14.65 20.00
CA ASP A 112 -16.14 -16.11 20.00
C ASP A 112 -15.42 -16.71 21.21
N HIS A 113 -16.19 -17.27 22.15
CA HIS A 113 -15.67 -17.93 23.35
C HIS A 113 -14.96 -19.27 23.09
N THR A 114 -15.10 -19.83 21.89
CA THR A 114 -14.38 -21.06 21.48
C THR A 114 -12.94 -20.77 21.05
N GLU A 115 -12.65 -19.53 20.67
CA GLU A 115 -11.30 -19.06 20.33
C GLU A 115 -10.45 -18.83 21.57
N ASN A 116 -9.13 -19.03 21.43
CA ASN A 116 -8.22 -18.83 22.56
C ASN A 116 -8.10 -17.34 22.94
N ASN A 117 -7.83 -17.06 24.21
CA ASN A 117 -7.75 -15.68 24.71
C ASN A 117 -6.71 -14.82 23.97
N ILE A 118 -5.63 -15.42 23.46
CA ILE A 118 -4.59 -14.72 22.70
C ILE A 118 -5.17 -14.18 21.39
N THR A 119 -5.87 -15.03 20.63
CA THR A 119 -6.49 -14.69 19.34
C THR A 119 -7.57 -13.63 19.52
N ARG A 120 -8.39 -13.76 20.55
CA ARG A 120 -9.44 -12.78 20.88
C ARG A 120 -8.86 -11.41 21.21
N ASN A 121 -7.78 -11.38 22.02
CA ASN A 121 -7.09 -10.15 22.37
C ASN A 121 -6.36 -9.52 21.18
N GLU A 122 -5.77 -10.34 20.32
CA GLU A 122 -5.13 -9.87 19.08
C GLU A 122 -6.17 -9.26 18.13
N ALA A 123 -7.32 -9.92 17.94
CA ALA A 123 -8.43 -9.38 17.16
C ALA A 123 -8.91 -8.03 17.70
N LYS A 124 -9.12 -7.93 19.02
CA LYS A 124 -9.46 -6.66 19.69
C LYS A 124 -8.42 -5.57 19.46
N GLY A 125 -7.14 -5.91 19.55
CA GLY A 125 -6.04 -4.98 19.30
C GLY A 125 -6.01 -4.48 17.86
N LEU A 126 -6.30 -5.34 16.89
CA LEU A 126 -6.41 -4.98 15.48
C LEU A 126 -7.61 -4.06 15.22
N ILE A 127 -8.79 -4.36 15.78
CA ILE A 127 -9.99 -3.51 15.67
C ILE A 127 -9.69 -2.10 16.19
N ASN A 128 -9.16 -1.98 17.40
CA ASN A 128 -8.86 -0.70 18.01
C ASN A 128 -7.94 0.17 17.16
N LYS A 129 -6.94 -0.45 16.50
CA LYS A 129 -6.04 0.26 15.59
C LYS A 129 -6.74 0.62 14.29
N MET A 130 -7.47 -0.31 13.68
CA MET A 130 -8.18 -0.07 12.42
C MET A 130 -9.22 1.03 12.57
N SER A 131 -9.97 1.06 13.66
CA SER A 131 -11.02 2.05 13.92
C SER A 131 -10.49 3.43 14.33
N SER A 132 -9.18 3.64 14.42
CA SER A 132 -8.62 4.97 14.69
C SER A 132 -8.78 5.87 13.46
N LEU A 133 -9.04 7.16 13.69
CA LEU A 133 -9.21 8.14 12.62
C LEU A 133 -7.94 8.27 11.77
N GLU A 134 -6.77 8.24 12.40
CA GLU A 134 -5.49 8.28 11.70
C GLU A 134 -5.34 7.10 10.75
N THR A 135 -5.75 5.91 11.17
CA THR A 135 -5.64 4.70 10.35
C THR A 135 -6.62 4.71 9.19
N THR A 136 -7.85 5.18 9.39
CA THR A 136 -8.83 5.31 8.31
C THR A 136 -8.40 6.37 7.30
N ILE A 137 -7.90 7.53 7.75
CA ILE A 137 -7.32 8.57 6.87
C ILE A 137 -6.16 8.00 6.06
N MET A 138 -5.21 7.31 6.70
CA MET A 138 -4.09 6.67 6.01
C MET A 138 -4.57 5.67 4.96
N SER A 139 -5.62 4.89 5.26
CA SER A 139 -6.19 3.93 4.31
C SER A 139 -6.75 4.59 3.05
N VAL A 140 -7.45 5.71 3.20
CA VAL A 140 -8.06 6.44 2.09
C VAL A 140 -6.97 7.12 1.26
N VAL A 141 -6.10 7.90 1.91
CA VAL A 141 -5.05 8.68 1.25
C VAL A 141 -4.08 7.77 0.50
N TRP A 142 -3.54 6.74 1.15
CA TRP A 142 -2.63 5.80 0.49
C TRP A 142 -3.33 4.96 -0.57
N GLY A 143 -4.60 4.60 -0.39
CA GLY A 143 -5.40 3.92 -1.41
C GLY A 143 -5.50 4.74 -2.70
N PHE A 144 -5.77 6.04 -2.58
CA PHE A 144 -5.82 6.96 -3.72
C PHE A 144 -4.43 7.15 -4.36
N LEU A 145 -3.42 7.49 -3.56
CA LEU A 145 -2.08 7.80 -4.06
C LEU A 145 -1.42 6.59 -4.72
N LEU A 146 -1.52 5.40 -4.12
CA LEU A 146 -0.92 4.18 -4.67
C LEU A 146 -1.56 3.77 -5.99
N SER A 147 -2.88 3.94 -6.15
CA SER A 147 -3.58 3.65 -7.41
C SER A 147 -3.05 4.54 -8.54
N ARG A 148 -2.84 5.84 -8.26
CA ARG A 148 -2.26 6.79 -9.21
C ARG A 148 -0.80 6.48 -9.52
N LEU A 149 0.01 6.22 -8.49
CA LEU A 149 1.41 5.83 -8.66
C LEU A 149 1.57 4.54 -9.47
N ASN A 150 0.75 3.52 -9.20
CA ASN A 150 0.78 2.26 -9.95
C ASN A 150 0.35 2.44 -11.40
N THR A 151 -0.68 3.27 -11.65
CA THR A 151 -1.11 3.61 -13.01
C THR A 151 0.01 4.28 -13.80
N THR A 152 0.68 5.27 -13.20
CA THR A 152 1.82 5.93 -13.83
C THR A 152 3.00 4.97 -14.01
N SER A 153 3.32 4.15 -13.01
CA SER A 153 4.39 3.15 -13.10
C SER A 153 4.17 2.16 -14.25
N LYS A 154 2.92 1.73 -14.48
CA LYS A 154 2.57 0.88 -15.63
C LYS A 154 2.75 1.60 -16.96
N LYS A 155 2.38 2.89 -17.06
CA LYS A 155 2.64 3.70 -18.26
C LYS A 155 4.14 3.86 -18.52
N LEU A 156 4.93 4.12 -17.48
CA LEU A 156 6.40 4.22 -17.51
C LEU A 156 7.11 2.92 -17.94
N GLN A 157 6.41 1.79 -17.92
CA GLN A 157 6.93 0.49 -18.36
C GLN A 157 6.60 0.18 -19.83
N ASN A 158 5.86 1.05 -20.52
CA ASN A 158 5.59 0.87 -21.95
C ASN A 158 6.89 0.97 -22.74
N VAL A 159 7.08 0.07 -23.70
CA VAL A 159 8.27 0.03 -24.57
C VAL A 159 8.37 1.24 -25.49
N ASP A 160 7.23 1.85 -25.81
CA ASP A 160 7.13 3.00 -26.72
C ASP A 160 7.19 4.35 -25.99
N ILE A 161 7.50 4.37 -24.68
CA ILE A 161 7.49 5.62 -23.92
C ILE A 161 8.70 6.50 -24.24
N ASP A 162 8.46 7.79 -24.44
CA ASP A 162 9.51 8.78 -24.66
C ASP A 162 9.79 9.66 -23.43
N CYS A 163 10.84 10.48 -23.51
CA CYS A 163 11.26 11.33 -22.41
C CYS A 163 10.25 12.45 -22.07
N LEU A 164 9.50 12.95 -23.06
CA LEU A 164 8.49 13.99 -22.84
C LEU A 164 7.30 13.41 -22.08
N ASP A 165 6.86 12.20 -22.44
CA ASP A 165 5.82 11.47 -21.71
C ASP A 165 6.22 11.25 -20.25
N VAL A 166 7.46 10.86 -19.99
CA VAL A 166 7.98 10.69 -18.62
C VAL A 166 7.87 11.99 -17.82
N LEU A 167 8.31 13.12 -18.39
CA LEU A 167 8.23 14.43 -17.74
C LEU A 167 6.78 14.83 -17.44
N GLN A 168 5.87 14.67 -18.42
CA GLN A 168 4.45 14.98 -18.24
C GLN A 168 3.81 14.13 -17.14
N LEU A 169 4.14 12.83 -17.09
CA LEU A 169 3.65 11.91 -16.06
C LEU A 169 4.16 12.29 -14.67
N TYR A 170 5.42 12.70 -14.53
CA TYR A 170 5.96 13.20 -13.28
C TYR A 170 5.32 14.52 -12.85
N ASP A 171 5.17 15.49 -13.75
CA ASP A 171 4.51 16.76 -13.44
C ASP A 171 3.04 16.57 -13.07
N SER A 172 2.36 15.59 -13.69
CA SER A 172 1.00 15.21 -13.33
C SER A 172 0.93 14.64 -11.91
N LEU A 173 1.83 13.73 -11.55
CA LEU A 173 1.90 13.16 -10.20
C LEU A 173 2.25 14.21 -9.13
N ILE A 174 3.20 15.10 -9.41
CA ILE A 174 3.58 16.18 -8.49
C ILE A 174 2.39 17.10 -8.22
N ARG A 175 1.65 17.50 -9.28
CA ARG A 175 0.43 18.31 -9.14
C ARG A 175 -0.65 17.58 -8.34
N LEU A 176 -0.85 16.30 -8.61
CA LEU A 176 -1.83 15.48 -7.89
C LEU A 176 -1.51 15.39 -6.40
N ILE A 177 -0.25 15.15 -6.02
CA ILE A 177 0.16 15.07 -4.61
C ILE A 177 -0.05 16.41 -3.90
N LYS A 178 0.29 17.53 -4.55
CA LYS A 178 0.03 18.87 -3.99
C LYS A 178 -1.46 19.09 -3.73
N HIS A 179 -2.31 18.71 -4.69
CA HIS A 179 -3.75 18.85 -4.57
C HIS A 179 -4.35 17.93 -3.50
N THR A 180 -3.81 16.73 -3.31
CA THR A 180 -4.19 15.83 -2.21
C THR A 180 -4.00 16.49 -0.85
N CYS A 181 -2.93 17.28 -0.67
CA CYS A 181 -2.72 18.02 0.58
C CYS A 181 -3.74 19.16 0.79
N GLU A 182 -4.28 19.73 -0.29
CA GLU A 182 -5.25 20.82 -0.24
C GLU A 182 -6.68 20.32 0.09
N ASN A 183 -7.03 19.10 -0.34
CA ASN A 183 -8.37 18.52 -0.14
C ASN A 183 -8.43 17.58 1.07
N PHE A 184 -7.73 17.89 2.15
CA PHE A 184 -7.70 17.04 3.34
C PHE A 184 -9.11 16.74 3.88
N ASP A 185 -9.99 17.73 3.89
CA ASP A 185 -11.36 17.63 4.42
C ASP A 185 -12.19 16.55 3.70
N ASP A 186 -11.98 16.35 2.40
CA ASP A 186 -12.65 15.30 1.62
C ASP A 186 -12.21 13.91 2.10
N TYR A 187 -10.90 13.74 2.33
CA TYR A 187 -10.33 12.48 2.82
C TYR A 187 -10.72 12.20 4.27
N GLU A 188 -10.79 13.23 5.12
CA GLU A 188 -11.28 13.10 6.48
C GLU A 188 -12.76 12.67 6.49
N THR A 189 -13.59 13.26 5.63
CA THR A 189 -15.00 12.91 5.50
C THR A 189 -15.17 11.44 5.06
N GLU A 190 -14.40 10.99 4.07
CA GLU A 190 -14.41 9.59 3.62
C GLU A 190 -13.91 8.64 4.71
N ALA A 191 -12.88 9.05 5.47
CA ALA A 191 -12.32 8.28 6.57
C ALA A 191 -13.32 8.12 7.74
N LEU A 192 -14.04 9.18 8.09
CA LEU A 192 -15.10 9.13 9.11
C LEU A 192 -16.21 8.16 8.71
N ALA A 193 -16.61 8.14 7.43
CA ALA A 193 -17.62 7.20 6.93
C ALA A 193 -17.22 5.71 7.07
N LYS A 194 -15.91 5.40 7.19
CA LYS A 194 -15.40 4.04 7.47
C LYS A 194 -15.47 3.64 8.93
N ILE A 195 -15.59 4.59 9.87
CA ILE A 195 -15.68 4.33 11.32
C ILE A 195 -17.15 4.11 11.72
N THR A 196 -18.08 4.84 11.09
CA THR A 196 -19.50 4.86 11.46
C THR A 196 -20.32 3.68 10.90
N LYS A 197 -19.68 2.72 10.22
CA LYS A 197 -20.30 1.54 9.60
C LYS A 197 -19.72 0.26 10.18
#